data_AF-A0A6J1W1C7-F1
#
_entry.id   AF-A0A6J1W1C7-F1
#
_cell.length_a   1.000
_cell.length_b   1.000
_cell.length_c   1.000
_cell.angle_alpha   90.00
_cell.angle_beta   90.00
_cell.angle_gamma   90.00
#
_symmetry.space_group_name_H-M   'P 1'
#
loop_
_entity.id
_entity.type
_entity.pdbx_description
1 polymer ?
#
loop_
_entity_poly.entity_id
_entity_poly.type
_entity_poly.pdbx_seq_one_letter_code
_entity_poly.pdbx_strand_id
1 'polypeptide(L)'
;MATLKTLGMGKSALVYQIEEEAQSLVEVFRKTEGKPMNPSFALNLAVSNVICALVFGHRFSTEDKTFHHLLEAIEKIFNASDNVASNVS
;
A
#
# COMPACT_ATOMS: atom_id res chain seq x y z
N MET A 1 -0.35 27.94 6.97
CA MET A 1 -0.04 26.76 7.81
C MET A 1 -1.11 26.58 8.88
N ALA A 2 -2.17 25.82 8.62
CA ALA A 2 -3.12 25.37 9.66
C ALA A 2 -4.09 24.28 9.15
N THR A 3 -3.61 23.24 8.46
CA THR A 3 -4.51 22.16 7.98
C THR A 3 -4.29 20.84 8.74
N LEU A 4 -3.09 20.62 9.28
CA LEU A 4 -2.76 19.40 10.01
C LEU A 4 -3.09 19.48 11.52
N LYS A 5 -3.63 20.59 12.03
CA LYS A 5 -3.86 20.80 13.47
C LYS A 5 -5.28 20.45 13.95
N THR A 6 -6.22 20.19 13.05
CA THR A 6 -7.57 19.66 13.38
C THR A 6 -7.57 18.12 13.51
N LEU A 7 -6.56 17.60 14.21
CA LEU A 7 -6.34 16.18 14.55
C LEU A 7 -7.31 15.65 15.64
N GLY A 8 -8.58 16.05 15.55
CA GLY A 8 -9.71 15.23 16.00
C GLY A 8 -10.33 14.45 14.83
N MET A 9 -10.30 15.01 13.61
CA MET A 9 -10.83 14.37 12.38
C MET A 9 -9.77 13.59 11.59
N GLY A 10 -8.49 13.97 11.69
CA GLY A 10 -7.40 13.30 10.94
C GLY A 10 -7.02 11.90 11.46
N LYS A 11 -7.13 11.65 12.77
CA LYS A 11 -6.90 10.30 13.34
C LYS A 11 -7.99 9.33 12.92
N SER A 12 -9.25 9.74 12.96
CA SER A 12 -10.38 8.92 12.50
C SER A 12 -10.31 8.65 11.00
N ALA A 13 -9.90 9.63 10.20
CA ALA A 13 -9.70 9.43 8.76
C ALA A 13 -8.58 8.42 8.47
N LEU A 14 -7.43 8.51 9.16
CA LEU A 14 -6.35 7.53 9.02
C LEU A 14 -6.79 6.13 9.43
N VAL A 15 -7.43 5.99 10.59
CA VAL A 15 -7.92 4.70 11.07
C VAL A 15 -8.93 4.11 10.09
N TYR A 16 -9.85 4.92 9.56
CA TYR A 16 -10.80 4.47 8.54
C TYR A 16 -10.11 3.97 7.27
N GLN A 17 -9.09 4.68 6.77
CA GLN A 17 -8.34 4.23 5.58
C GLN A 17 -7.58 2.93 5.85
N ILE A 18 -7.01 2.76 7.05
CA ILE A 18 -6.35 1.51 7.45
C ILE A 18 -7.37 0.37 7.54
N GLU A 19 -8.53 0.60 8.15
CA GLU A 19 -9.61 -0.39 8.24
C GLU A 19 -10.14 -0.79 6.86
N GLU A 20 -10.31 0.16 5.95
CA GLU A 20 -10.76 -0.07 4.57
C GLU A 20 -9.76 -0.97 3.82
N GLU A 21 -8.47 -0.68 3.90
CA GLU A 21 -7.44 -1.51 3.25
C GLU A 21 -7.25 -2.87 3.95
N ALA A 22 -7.46 -2.95 5.26
CA ALA A 22 -7.47 -4.24 5.97
C ALA A 22 -8.62 -5.14 5.50
N GLN A 23 -9.82 -4.59 5.28
CA GLN A 23 -10.95 -5.33 4.71
C GLN A 23 -10.66 -5.78 3.28
N SER A 24 -10.05 -4.93 2.47
CA SER A 24 -9.59 -5.27 1.12
C SER A 24 -8.62 -6.47 1.13
N LEU A 25 -7.64 -6.48 2.05
CA LEU A 25 -6.71 -7.59 2.21
C LEU A 25 -7.40 -8.90 2.60
N VAL A 26 -8.38 -8.85 3.52
CA VAL A 26 -9.18 -10.03 3.89
C VAL A 26 -9.86 -10.63 2.67
N GLU A 27 -10.41 -9.80 1.79
CA GLU A 27 -11.04 -10.25 0.55
C GLU A 27 -10.04 -10.87 -0.44
N VAL A 28 -8.86 -10.27 -0.59
CA VAL A 28 -7.77 -10.84 -1.40
C VAL A 28 -7.35 -12.20 -0.86
N PHE A 29 -7.15 -12.33 0.45
CA PHE A 29 -6.75 -13.59 1.07
C PHE A 29 -7.85 -14.65 0.98
N ARG A 30 -9.12 -14.26 1.10
CA ARG A 30 -10.26 -15.17 0.92
C ARG A 30 -10.29 -15.76 -0.48
N LYS A 31 -9.99 -14.97 -1.52
CA LYS A 31 -9.94 -15.41 -2.92
C LYS A 31 -8.83 -16.42 -3.21
N THR A 32 -7.86 -16.61 -2.31
CA THR A 32 -6.84 -17.66 -2.46
C THR A 32 -7.38 -19.06 -2.21
N GLU A 33 -8.54 -19.18 -1.55
CA GLU A 33 -9.16 -20.47 -1.18
C GLU A 33 -8.19 -21.38 -0.39
N GLY A 34 -7.32 -20.79 0.42
CA GLY A 34 -6.32 -21.51 1.22
C GLY A 34 -5.09 -21.98 0.43
N LYS A 35 -4.98 -21.63 -0.85
CA LYS A 35 -3.78 -21.90 -1.65
C LYS A 35 -2.65 -20.98 -1.19
N PRO A 36 -1.39 -21.45 -1.15
CA PRO A 36 -0.24 -20.59 -0.89
C PRO A 36 -0.19 -19.43 -1.90
N MET A 37 0.00 -18.21 -1.39
CA MET A 37 0.24 -17.02 -2.20
C MET A 37 1.42 -16.23 -1.63
N ASN A 38 2.07 -15.41 -2.46
CA ASN A 38 3.00 -14.41 -1.97
C ASN A 38 2.21 -13.15 -1.54
N PRO A 39 2.21 -12.76 -0.25
CA PRO A 39 1.43 -11.63 0.24
C PRO A 39 2.09 -10.27 -0.05
N SER A 40 3.37 -10.22 -0.43
CA SER A 40 4.15 -8.97 -0.55
C SER A 40 3.46 -7.94 -1.44
N PHE A 41 2.97 -8.35 -2.61
CA PHE A 41 2.29 -7.43 -3.52
C PHE A 41 0.99 -6.88 -2.93
N ALA A 42 0.16 -7.74 -2.32
CA ALA A 42 -1.11 -7.31 -1.70
C ALA A 42 -0.87 -6.34 -0.54
N LEU A 43 0.15 -6.60 0.29
CA LEU A 43 0.55 -5.72 1.39
C LEU A 43 1.10 -4.38 0.86
N ASN A 44 1.95 -4.40 -0.15
CA ASN A 44 2.49 -3.19 -0.77
C ASN A 44 1.39 -2.32 -1.36
N LEU A 45 0.39 -2.94 -2.01
CA LEU A 45 -0.77 -2.26 -2.56
C LEU A 45 -1.60 -1.59 -1.46
N ALA A 46 -1.94 -2.32 -0.39
CA ALA A 46 -2.70 -1.80 0.74
C ALA A 46 -1.99 -0.62 1.44
N VAL A 47 -0.71 -0.76 1.76
CA VAL A 47 0.09 0.31 2.39
C VAL A 47 0.18 1.53 1.48
N SER A 48 0.40 1.32 0.18
CA SER A 48 0.49 2.41 -0.78
C SER A 48 -0.83 3.14 -0.93
N ASN A 49 -1.96 2.43 -0.92
CA ASN A 49 -3.29 3.05 -0.94
C ASN A 49 -3.57 3.91 0.30
N VAL A 50 -3.18 3.47 1.51
CA VAL A 50 -3.27 4.32 2.71
C VAL A 50 -2.46 5.60 2.53
N ILE A 51 -1.21 5.50 2.05
CA ILE A 51 -0.36 6.66 1.80
C ILE A 51 -0.98 7.58 0.74
N CYS A 52 -1.46 7.03 -0.38
CA CYS A 52 -2.11 7.79 -1.44
C CYS A 52 -3.36 8.51 -0.94
N ALA A 53 -4.18 7.86 -0.13
CA ALA A 53 -5.36 8.49 0.47
C ALA A 53 -4.98 9.67 1.38
N LEU A 54 -3.88 9.56 2.13
CA LEU A 54 -3.40 10.64 3.00
C LEU A 54 -2.76 11.80 2.24
N VAL A 55 -2.00 11.52 1.18
CA VAL A 55 -1.21 12.52 0.44
C VAL A 55 -2.03 13.17 -0.68
N PHE A 56 -2.79 12.36 -1.43
CA PHE A 56 -3.53 12.79 -2.62
C PHE A 56 -5.04 12.90 -2.39
N GLY A 57 -5.54 12.55 -1.20
CA GLY A 57 -6.96 12.61 -0.85
C GLY A 57 -7.82 11.54 -1.52
N HIS A 58 -7.22 10.56 -2.20
CA HIS A 58 -7.92 9.43 -2.81
C HIS A 58 -7.03 8.18 -2.85
N ARG A 59 -7.67 7.02 -2.91
CA ARG A 59 -7.03 5.70 -3.10
C ARG A 59 -7.19 5.22 -4.53
N PHE A 60 -6.28 4.38 -4.99
CA PHE A 60 -6.39 3.73 -6.29
C PHE A 60 -7.18 2.42 -6.17
N SER A 61 -7.87 2.05 -7.24
CA SER A 61 -8.58 0.77 -7.29
C SER A 61 -7.59 -0.39 -7.11
N THR A 62 -8.01 -1.43 -6.42
CA THR A 62 -7.26 -2.70 -6.32
C THR A 62 -7.11 -3.43 -7.65
N GLU A 63 -7.80 -2.96 -8.69
CA GLU A 63 -7.72 -3.47 -10.06
C GLU A 63 -7.02 -2.47 -11.01
N ASP A 64 -6.47 -1.37 -10.48
CA ASP A 64 -5.79 -0.35 -11.29
C ASP A 64 -4.43 -0.88 -11.78
N LYS A 65 -4.42 -1.31 -13.04
CA LYS A 65 -3.21 -1.83 -13.70
C LYS A 65 -2.08 -0.81 -13.76
N THR A 66 -2.38 0.48 -13.87
CA THR A 66 -1.34 1.52 -13.94
C THR A 66 -0.65 1.63 -12.59
N PHE A 67 -1.43 1.65 -11.51
CA PHE A 67 -0.90 1.67 -10.16
C PHE A 67 -0.10 0.40 -9.83
N HIS A 68 -0.56 -0.77 -10.30
CA HIS A 68 0.18 -2.03 -10.13
C HIS A 68 1.56 -1.99 -10.80
N HIS A 69 1.65 -1.50 -12.05
CA HIS A 69 2.93 -1.34 -12.73
C HIS A 69 3.85 -0.36 -12.00
N LEU A 70 3.29 0.72 -11.43
CA LEU A 70 4.05 1.66 -10.61
C LEU A 70 4.63 0.97 -9.37
N LEU A 71 3.83 0.18 -8.66
CA LEU A 71 4.28 -0.56 -7.47
C LEU A 71 5.37 -1.58 -7.82
N GLU A 72 5.22 -2.33 -8.90
CA GLU A 72 6.26 -3.25 -9.37
C GLU A 72 7.56 -2.53 -9.74
N ALA A 73 7.48 -1.35 -10.36
CA ALA A 73 8.65 -0.55 -10.69
C ALA A 73 9.36 -0.07 -9.41
N ILE A 74 8.60 0.39 -8.42
CA ILE A 74 9.12 0.80 -7.11
C ILE A 74 9.80 -0.38 -6.40
N GLU A 75 9.16 -1.54 -6.38
CA GLU A 75 9.73 -2.76 -5.78
C GLU A 75 11.05 -3.17 -6.47
N LYS A 76 11.10 -3.12 -7.80
CA LYS A 76 12.35 -3.36 -8.56
C LYS A 76 13.46 -2.38 -8.20
N ILE A 77 13.13 -1.10 -7.99
CA ILE A 77 14.11 -0.08 -7.59
C ILE A 77 14.67 -0.39 -6.20
N PHE A 78 13.82 -0.73 -5.23
CA PHE A 78 14.26 -1.10 -3.88
C PHE A 78 15.15 -2.35 -3.89
N ASN A 79 14.72 -3.41 -4.58
CA ASN A 79 15.50 -4.65 -4.71
C ASN A 79 16.83 -4.42 -5.44
N ALA A 80 16.89 -3.52 -6.41
CA ALA A 80 18.15 -3.16 -7.08
C ALA A 80 19.10 -2.43 -6.12
N SER A 81 18.58 -1.58 -5.23
CA SER A 81 19.38 -0.86 -4.24
C SER A 81 19.95 -1.80 -3.17
N ASP A 82 19.21 -2.83 -2.77
CA ASP A 82 19.69 -3.86 -1.84
C ASP A 82 20.79 -4.73 -2.46
N ASN A 83 20.66 -5.06 -3.75
CA ASN A 83 21.72 -5.77 -4.48
C ASN A 83 23.00 -4.92 -4.61
N VAL A 84 22.89 -3.61 -4.79
CA VAL A 84 24.08 -2.72 -4.82
C VAL A 84 24.78 -2.70 -3.45
N ALA A 85 24.03 -2.71 -2.34
CA ALA A 85 24.60 -2.76 -1.00
C ALA A 85 25.27 -4.12 -0.68
N SER A 86 24.70 -5.24 -1.15
CA SER A 86 25.29 -6.57 -0.96
C SER A 86 26.52 -6.82 -1.84
N ASN A 87 26.62 -6.19 -3.00
CA ASN A 87 27.76 -6.35 -3.92
C ASN A 87 28.97 -5.47 -3.57
N VAL A 88 28.79 -4.54 -2.61
CA VAL A 88 29.83 -3.65 -2.08
C VAL A 88 30.34 -4.13 -0.71
N SER A 89 29.80 -5.22 -0.17
CA SER A 89 30.26 -5.90 1.05
C SER A 89 31.09 -7.14 0.75
#